data_AF-A0A3M1XXZ3-F1
#
_entry.id   AF-A0A3M1XXZ3-F1
#
_cell.length_a   1.000
_cell.length_b   1.000
_cell.length_c   1.000
_cell.angle_alpha   90.00
_cell.angle_beta   90.00
_cell.angle_gamma   90.00
#
_symmetry.space_group_name_H-M   'P 1'
#
loop_
_entity.id
_entity.type
_entity.pdbx_description
1 polymer ?
#
loop_
_entity_poly.entity_id
_entity_poly.type
_entity_poly.pdbx_seq_one_letter_code
_entity_poly.pdbx_strand_id
1 'polypeptide(L)'
;MMQMLMRYRNAKRRAVTVQASTTDNLITDADTLYEATIRRYQGTAQAVMGNAAPLSTALREGARLMAAFTADDNLQRANVQATFRFLAETTGFRIKTVTSEAPKMRKLLQQAREALIDHIKSQVLTATPISKDRMDILRKTGADITHEIRFGYERWKIEDLVGWEINEQLYDDLHKQQSRAALRLFAALSVQPYHLHNIDRTEINTCVWLPKRQHLTRRVEIVQTLLKRVFPQGLDACEELTAEEISERLGDLDAVLADMRLYFDDRRDYSEKAVPVLRRVLSKVGLKLISKQIQCDGKRFMVYWIDQEHLAKWRRYAQQVNRPKNTENDDIISVNLGVYEDDAPNLAVMAMNLPPDTGWMAEIEF
;
A
#
# COMPACT_ATOMS: atom_id res chain seq x y z
N MET A 1 -8.64 -16.57 -4.79
CA MET A 1 -9.96 -17.02 -4.28
C MET A 1 -10.23 -18.49 -4.59
N MET A 2 -10.05 -18.94 -5.84
CA MET A 2 -10.25 -20.34 -6.26
C MET A 2 -9.43 -21.39 -5.52
N GLN A 3 -8.14 -21.13 -5.27
CA GLN A 3 -7.32 -22.02 -4.43
C GLN A 3 -7.92 -22.25 -3.04
N MET A 4 -8.62 -21.28 -2.46
CA MET A 4 -9.28 -21.46 -1.16
C MET A 4 -10.54 -22.31 -1.29
N LEU A 5 -11.35 -22.12 -2.34
CA LEU A 5 -12.51 -22.98 -2.61
C LEU A 5 -12.13 -24.45 -2.82
N MET A 6 -11.03 -24.69 -3.53
CA MET A 6 -10.50 -26.03 -3.76
C MET A 6 -10.00 -26.70 -2.48
N ARG A 7 -9.48 -25.94 -1.52
CA ARG A 7 -9.09 -26.46 -0.18
C ARG A 7 -10.29 -26.97 0.63
N TYR A 8 -11.50 -26.50 0.31
CA TYR A 8 -12.73 -26.93 0.96
C TYR A 8 -13.53 -27.92 0.09
N ARG A 9 -12.87 -28.64 -0.84
CA ARG A 9 -13.53 -29.60 -1.76
C ARG A 9 -14.31 -30.73 -1.07
N ASN A 10 -14.10 -30.96 0.23
CA ASN A 10 -14.84 -31.96 1.02
C ASN A 10 -15.81 -31.34 2.05
N ALA A 11 -15.96 -30.02 2.10
CA ALA A 11 -16.89 -29.37 3.03
C ALA A 11 -18.35 -29.64 2.61
N LYS A 12 -19.21 -29.99 3.58
CA LYS A 12 -20.64 -30.27 3.40
C LYS A 12 -21.45 -29.08 2.87
N ARG A 13 -21.00 -27.85 3.16
CA ARG A 13 -21.59 -26.61 2.65
C ARG A 13 -20.47 -25.62 2.36
N ARG A 14 -20.55 -24.91 1.23
CA ARG A 14 -19.61 -23.86 0.82
C ARG A 14 -20.39 -22.61 0.50
N ALA A 15 -20.11 -21.55 1.24
CA ALA A 15 -20.63 -20.23 0.97
C ALA A 15 -19.45 -19.27 0.82
N VAL A 16 -19.46 -18.49 -0.26
CA VAL A 16 -18.54 -17.37 -0.45
C VAL A 16 -19.35 -16.11 -0.64
N THR A 17 -19.04 -15.08 0.15
CA THR A 17 -19.55 -13.75 -0.09
C THR A 17 -18.57 -13.00 -0.96
N VAL A 18 -18.94 -12.78 -2.22
CA VAL A 18 -18.18 -11.89 -3.11
C VAL A 18 -18.80 -10.50 -3.04
N GLN A 19 -18.10 -9.58 -2.38
CA GLN A 19 -18.50 -8.17 -2.39
C GLN A 19 -18.41 -7.66 -3.83
N ALA A 20 -19.44 -6.94 -4.29
CA ALA A 20 -19.33 -6.16 -5.50
C ALA A 20 -18.29 -5.06 -5.21
N SER A 21 -17.11 -5.18 -5.83
CA SER A 21 -16.20 -4.05 -5.94
C SER A 21 -16.32 -3.51 -7.36
N THR A 22 -17.13 -2.46 -7.54
CA THR A 22 -16.96 -1.57 -8.69
C THR A 22 -15.74 -0.72 -8.40
N THR A 23 -14.56 -1.21 -8.78
CA THR A 23 -13.38 -0.36 -8.86
C THR A 23 -13.32 0.26 -10.25
N ASP A 24 -14.30 1.13 -10.55
CA ASP A 24 -14.43 1.87 -11.82
C ASP A 24 -13.26 2.86 -12.06
N ASN A 25 -12.32 2.92 -11.11
CA ASN A 25 -11.27 3.92 -11.04
C ASN A 25 -9.85 3.34 -11.13
N LEU A 26 -9.72 2.04 -11.44
CA LEU A 26 -8.43 1.41 -11.72
C LEU A 26 -8.06 1.60 -13.19
N ILE A 27 -6.77 1.81 -13.45
CA ILE A 27 -6.27 1.92 -14.83
C ILE A 27 -6.10 0.50 -15.38
N THR A 28 -6.91 0.15 -16.38
CA THR A 28 -6.85 -1.15 -17.07
C THR A 28 -6.06 -1.10 -18.37
N ASP A 29 -5.58 0.10 -18.76
CA ASP A 29 -4.76 0.29 -19.94
C ASP A 29 -3.27 0.19 -19.59
N ALA A 30 -2.57 -0.73 -20.26
CA ALA A 30 -1.16 -1.01 -20.01
C ALA A 30 -0.27 0.16 -20.43
N ASP A 31 -0.60 0.84 -21.53
CA ASP A 31 0.19 1.96 -22.03
C ASP A 31 0.13 3.15 -21.07
N THR A 32 -1.05 3.48 -20.56
CA THR A 32 -1.23 4.50 -19.53
C THR A 32 -0.41 4.20 -18.25
N LEU A 33 -0.41 2.95 -17.79
CA LEU A 33 0.38 2.52 -16.61
C LEU A 33 1.89 2.60 -16.87
N TYR A 34 2.30 2.22 -18.08
CA TYR A 34 3.68 2.32 -18.52
C TYR A 34 4.14 3.80 -18.58
N GLU A 35 3.39 4.66 -19.24
CA GLU A 35 3.66 6.09 -19.35
C GLU A 35 3.74 6.76 -17.98
N ALA A 36 2.82 6.43 -17.06
CA ALA A 36 2.87 6.93 -15.68
C ALA A 36 4.17 6.50 -14.96
N THR A 37 4.61 5.25 -15.16
CA THR A 37 5.87 4.74 -14.60
C THR A 37 7.09 5.48 -15.16
N ILE A 38 7.12 5.71 -16.48
CA ILE A 38 8.21 6.44 -17.14
C ILE A 38 8.23 7.91 -16.70
N ARG A 39 7.07 8.56 -16.65
CA ARG A 39 6.93 9.96 -16.22
C ARG A 39 7.38 10.15 -14.77
N ARG A 40 7.04 9.22 -13.87
CA ARG A 40 7.50 9.23 -12.47
C ARG A 40 9.02 9.13 -12.38
N TYR A 41 9.62 8.22 -13.16
CA TYR A 41 11.07 8.09 -13.24
C TYR A 41 11.73 9.38 -13.76
N GLN A 42 11.26 9.92 -14.88
CA GLN A 42 11.81 11.12 -15.49
C GLN A 42 11.73 12.33 -14.54
N GLY A 43 10.60 12.52 -13.87
CA GLY A 43 10.44 13.60 -12.89
C GLY A 43 11.39 13.47 -11.69
N THR A 44 11.68 12.23 -11.26
CA THR A 44 12.66 11.99 -10.18
C THR A 44 14.08 12.22 -10.66
N ALA A 45 14.44 11.71 -11.84
CA ALA A 45 15.75 11.90 -12.45
C ALA A 45 16.04 13.40 -12.67
N GLN A 46 15.06 14.15 -13.18
CA GLN A 46 15.17 15.59 -13.36
C GLN A 46 15.44 16.32 -12.03
N ALA A 47 14.73 15.96 -10.95
CA ALA A 47 14.91 16.59 -9.64
C ALA A 47 16.29 16.32 -9.03
N VAL A 48 16.83 15.11 -9.20
CA VAL A 48 18.07 14.71 -8.51
C VAL A 48 19.33 14.81 -9.37
N MET A 49 19.23 14.69 -10.69
CA MET A 49 20.37 14.74 -11.63
C MET A 49 20.38 15.98 -12.51
N GLY A 50 19.28 16.76 -12.55
CA GLY A 50 19.13 17.92 -13.43
C GLY A 50 18.85 17.56 -14.90
N ASN A 51 18.78 16.27 -15.24
CA ASN A 51 18.42 15.78 -16.56
C ASN A 51 17.64 14.45 -16.49
N ALA A 52 16.98 14.09 -17.59
CA ALA A 52 16.38 12.78 -17.75
C ALA A 52 17.49 11.74 -18.03
N ALA A 53 17.90 11.01 -17.00
CA ALA A 53 18.88 9.94 -17.16
C ALA A 53 18.35 8.86 -18.15
N PRO A 54 19.18 8.37 -19.08
CA PRO A 54 18.74 7.39 -20.07
C PRO A 54 18.35 6.06 -19.39
N LEU A 55 17.13 5.59 -19.66
CA LEU A 55 16.67 4.27 -19.22
C LEU A 55 17.27 3.19 -20.12
N SER A 56 17.87 2.17 -19.51
CA SER A 56 18.29 0.95 -20.20
C SER A 56 17.09 0.23 -20.82
N THR A 57 17.34 -0.50 -21.92
CA THR A 57 16.31 -1.29 -22.62
C THR A 57 15.63 -2.28 -21.68
N ALA A 58 16.40 -2.99 -20.83
CA ALA A 58 15.87 -3.95 -19.87
C ALA A 58 14.87 -3.33 -18.89
N LEU A 59 15.15 -2.13 -18.36
CA LEU A 59 14.23 -1.43 -17.46
C LEU A 59 12.95 -0.99 -18.17
N ARG A 60 13.03 -0.58 -19.44
CA ARG A 60 11.85 -0.21 -20.24
C ARG A 60 10.98 -1.43 -20.52
N GLU A 61 11.57 -2.51 -21.00
CA GLU A 61 10.80 -3.71 -21.37
C GLU A 61 10.15 -4.38 -20.17
N GLY A 62 10.88 -4.51 -19.05
CA GLY A 62 10.22 -5.04 -17.87
C GLY A 62 9.14 -4.10 -17.33
N ALA A 63 9.25 -2.77 -17.52
CA ALA A 63 8.24 -1.82 -17.06
C ALA A 63 6.96 -1.95 -17.90
N ARG A 64 7.11 -2.19 -19.22
CA ARG A 64 5.99 -2.59 -20.09
C ARG A 64 5.35 -3.89 -19.61
N LEU A 65 6.17 -4.90 -19.33
CA LEU A 65 5.68 -6.18 -18.83
C LEU A 65 4.89 -6.03 -17.52
N MET A 66 5.43 -5.27 -16.55
CA MET A 66 4.75 -5.00 -15.29
C MET A 66 3.46 -4.20 -15.48
N ALA A 67 3.46 -3.22 -16.39
CA ALA A 67 2.27 -2.45 -16.71
C ALA A 67 1.17 -3.34 -17.32
N ALA A 68 1.53 -4.27 -18.22
CA ALA A 68 0.61 -5.25 -18.77
C ALA A 68 0.04 -6.18 -17.69
N PHE A 69 0.88 -6.71 -16.78
CA PHE A 69 0.41 -7.53 -15.66
C PHE A 69 -0.50 -6.75 -14.70
N THR A 70 -0.18 -5.48 -14.44
CA THR A 70 -0.97 -4.63 -13.54
C THR A 70 -2.30 -4.24 -14.18
N ALA A 71 -2.32 -3.95 -15.48
CA ALA A 71 -3.53 -3.69 -16.25
C ALA A 71 -4.48 -4.90 -16.22
N ASP A 72 -3.95 -6.11 -16.41
CA ASP A 72 -4.73 -7.34 -16.33
C ASP A 72 -5.28 -7.59 -14.91
N ASP A 73 -4.47 -7.45 -13.86
CA ASP A 73 -4.93 -7.55 -12.47
C ASP A 73 -5.99 -6.48 -12.14
N ASN A 74 -5.81 -5.25 -12.61
CA ASN A 74 -6.78 -4.17 -12.45
C ASN A 74 -8.09 -4.47 -13.16
N LEU A 75 -8.05 -5.07 -14.36
CA LEU A 75 -9.21 -5.50 -15.11
C LEU A 75 -9.97 -6.62 -14.36
N GLN A 76 -9.25 -7.60 -13.81
CA GLN A 76 -9.86 -8.65 -12.98
C GLN A 76 -10.50 -8.09 -11.71
N ARG A 77 -9.87 -7.07 -11.09
CA ARG A 77 -10.40 -6.41 -9.88
C ARG A 77 -11.56 -5.47 -10.16
N ALA A 78 -11.59 -4.81 -11.31
CA ALA A 78 -12.72 -3.99 -11.73
C ALA A 78 -14.02 -4.81 -11.78
N ASN A 79 -13.93 -6.13 -11.97
CA ASN A 79 -15.10 -7.01 -11.98
C ASN A 79 -14.88 -8.35 -11.24
N VAL A 80 -14.54 -8.26 -9.95
CA VAL A 80 -14.29 -9.44 -9.09
C VAL A 80 -15.43 -10.47 -9.14
N GLN A 81 -16.68 -10.02 -9.22
CA GLN A 81 -17.84 -10.92 -9.26
C GLN A 81 -17.90 -11.76 -10.54
N ALA A 82 -17.72 -11.13 -11.70
CA ALA A 82 -17.70 -11.86 -12.96
C ALA A 82 -16.50 -12.82 -13.03
N THR A 83 -15.30 -12.35 -12.65
CA THR A 83 -14.10 -13.19 -12.61
C THR A 83 -14.28 -14.40 -11.68
N PHE A 84 -14.89 -14.19 -10.51
CA PHE A 84 -15.19 -15.28 -9.59
C PHE A 84 -16.16 -16.30 -10.18
N ARG A 85 -17.27 -15.86 -10.77
CA ARG A 85 -18.26 -16.77 -11.36
C ARG A 85 -17.66 -17.60 -12.48
N PHE A 86 -16.98 -16.94 -13.42
CA PHE A 86 -16.30 -17.59 -14.53
C PHE A 86 -15.33 -18.68 -14.05
N LEU A 87 -14.48 -18.36 -13.08
CA LEU A 87 -13.52 -19.32 -12.54
C LEU A 87 -14.18 -20.47 -11.76
N ALA A 88 -15.24 -20.19 -11.00
CA ALA A 88 -15.97 -21.23 -10.28
C ALA A 88 -16.67 -22.20 -11.24
N GLU A 89 -17.38 -21.69 -12.24
CA GLU A 89 -18.08 -22.52 -13.23
C GLU A 89 -17.10 -23.38 -14.06
N THR A 90 -16.00 -22.78 -14.55
CA THR A 90 -14.96 -23.51 -15.31
C THR A 90 -14.25 -24.59 -14.50
N THR A 91 -14.25 -24.50 -13.17
CA THR A 91 -13.70 -25.52 -12.27
C THR A 91 -14.75 -26.51 -11.75
N GLY A 92 -15.99 -26.43 -12.25
CA GLY A 92 -17.07 -27.38 -11.98
C GLY A 92 -17.96 -27.03 -10.77
N PHE A 93 -17.89 -25.79 -10.27
CA PHE A 93 -18.76 -25.32 -9.19
C PHE A 93 -20.06 -24.74 -9.77
N ARG A 94 -21.24 -25.19 -9.32
CA ARG A 94 -22.52 -24.53 -9.62
C ARG A 94 -22.73 -23.35 -8.68
N ILE A 95 -23.39 -22.28 -9.10
CA ILE A 95 -23.51 -21.06 -8.29
C ILE A 95 -25.00 -20.76 -8.05
N LYS A 96 -25.47 -20.83 -6.79
CA LYS A 96 -26.84 -20.42 -6.41
C LYS A 96 -26.92 -19.09 -5.66
N THR A 97 -27.79 -18.21 -6.12
CA THR A 97 -27.94 -16.87 -5.59
C THR A 97 -28.93 -16.80 -4.42
N VAL A 98 -28.42 -16.86 -3.18
CA VAL A 98 -29.25 -16.79 -1.94
C VAL A 98 -29.25 -15.39 -1.31
N THR A 99 -30.37 -14.66 -1.36
CA THR A 99 -30.51 -13.32 -0.76
C THR A 99 -30.97 -13.31 0.70
N SER A 100 -31.70 -14.35 1.15
CA SER A 100 -32.37 -14.39 2.45
C SER A 100 -31.45 -14.71 3.65
N GLU A 101 -30.36 -15.46 3.46
CA GLU A 101 -29.43 -15.86 4.54
C GLU A 101 -28.25 -14.88 4.76
N ALA A 102 -28.14 -13.86 3.92
CA ALA A 102 -26.98 -12.97 3.88
C ALA A 102 -26.68 -12.22 5.20
N PRO A 103 -27.66 -11.72 6.00
CA PRO A 103 -27.36 -10.96 7.22
C PRO A 103 -26.72 -11.80 8.34
N LYS A 104 -27.23 -13.03 8.57
CA LYS A 104 -26.68 -13.93 9.61
C LYS A 104 -25.27 -14.39 9.24
N MET A 105 -25.05 -14.76 7.97
CA MET A 105 -23.73 -15.17 7.48
C MET A 105 -22.72 -14.02 7.52
N ARG A 106 -23.13 -12.79 7.18
CA ARG A 106 -22.28 -11.59 7.31
C ARG A 106 -21.83 -11.37 8.75
N LYS A 107 -22.74 -11.53 9.73
CA LYS A 107 -22.39 -11.39 11.15
C LYS A 107 -21.40 -12.47 11.61
N LEU A 108 -21.61 -13.73 11.22
CA LEU A 108 -20.69 -14.82 11.54
C LEU A 108 -19.30 -14.61 10.91
N LEU A 109 -19.24 -14.20 9.65
CA LEU A 109 -17.98 -13.88 8.97
C LEU A 109 -17.27 -12.69 9.61
N GLN A 110 -18.01 -11.68 10.06
CA GLN A 110 -17.45 -10.55 10.78
C GLN A 110 -16.83 -11.00 12.11
N GLN A 111 -17.55 -11.78 12.92
CA GLN A 111 -17.04 -12.32 14.18
C GLN A 111 -15.80 -13.21 13.98
N ALA A 112 -15.81 -14.06 12.95
CA ALA A 112 -14.65 -14.89 12.61
C ALA A 112 -13.44 -14.05 12.17
N ARG A 113 -13.67 -12.93 11.46
CA ARG A 113 -12.59 -12.00 11.09
C ARG A 113 -12.02 -11.27 12.30
N GLU A 114 -12.87 -10.77 13.18
CA GLU A 114 -12.45 -10.10 14.42
C GLU A 114 -11.64 -11.06 15.29
N ALA A 115 -12.14 -12.28 15.52
CA ALA A 115 -11.41 -13.31 16.26
C ALA A 115 -10.07 -13.69 15.61
N LEU A 116 -10.01 -13.74 14.28
CA LEU A 116 -8.76 -14.00 13.56
C LEU A 116 -7.76 -12.86 13.70
N ILE A 117 -8.21 -11.60 13.63
CA ILE A 117 -7.37 -10.42 13.82
C ILE A 117 -6.77 -10.43 15.23
N ASP A 118 -7.59 -10.70 16.26
CA ASP A 118 -7.14 -10.76 17.65
C ASP A 118 -6.17 -11.91 17.88
N HIS A 119 -6.45 -13.08 17.31
CA HIS A 119 -5.53 -14.21 17.34
C HIS A 119 -4.19 -13.85 16.70
N ILE A 120 -4.17 -13.31 15.48
CA ILE A 120 -2.93 -12.90 14.80
C ILE A 120 -2.18 -11.85 15.63
N LYS A 121 -2.88 -10.86 16.19
CA LYS A 121 -2.29 -9.84 17.07
C LYS A 121 -1.58 -10.49 18.25
N SER A 122 -2.27 -11.38 18.98
CA SER A 122 -1.67 -12.08 20.12
C SER A 122 -0.43 -12.88 19.72
N GLN A 123 -0.47 -13.58 18.59
CA GLN A 123 0.64 -14.41 18.12
C GLN A 123 1.84 -13.57 17.69
N VAL A 124 1.62 -12.44 17.02
CA VAL A 124 2.71 -11.54 16.63
C VAL A 124 3.36 -10.89 17.85
N LEU A 125 2.58 -10.52 18.87
CA LEU A 125 3.11 -9.94 20.10
C LEU A 125 3.99 -10.92 20.89
N THR A 126 3.69 -12.23 20.83
CA THR A 126 4.44 -13.26 21.57
C THR A 126 5.53 -13.96 20.75
N ALA A 127 5.48 -13.89 19.42
CA ALA A 127 6.45 -14.57 18.55
C ALA A 127 7.87 -14.01 18.72
N THR A 128 8.88 -14.85 18.51
CA THR A 128 10.27 -14.42 18.43
C THR A 128 10.51 -13.67 17.12
N PRO A 129 11.13 -12.47 17.13
CA PRO A 129 11.36 -11.71 15.90
C PRO A 129 12.30 -12.47 14.94
N ILE A 130 11.97 -12.46 13.65
CA ILE A 130 12.79 -13.08 12.60
C ILE A 130 13.22 -12.02 11.61
N SER A 131 14.53 -11.86 11.44
CA SER A 131 15.10 -10.85 10.54
C SER A 131 14.76 -11.12 9.08
N LYS A 132 14.85 -10.06 8.24
CA LYS A 132 14.69 -10.20 6.79
C LYS A 132 15.69 -11.18 6.19
N ASP A 133 16.95 -11.11 6.60
CA ASP A 133 18.00 -11.95 6.02
C ASP A 133 17.76 -13.42 6.36
N ARG A 134 17.35 -13.71 7.60
CA ARG A 134 16.93 -15.06 7.99
C ARG A 134 15.73 -15.54 7.17
N MET A 135 14.73 -14.69 6.96
CA MET A 135 13.56 -14.99 6.14
C MET A 135 13.94 -15.26 4.68
N ASP A 136 14.90 -14.51 4.13
CA ASP A 136 15.37 -14.68 2.75
C ASP A 136 16.21 -15.96 2.58
N ILE A 137 17.00 -16.36 3.59
CA ILE A 137 17.68 -17.67 3.63
C ILE A 137 16.65 -18.81 3.63
N LEU A 138 15.62 -18.74 4.47
CA LEU A 138 14.56 -19.76 4.51
C LEU A 138 13.84 -19.90 3.16
N ARG A 139 13.56 -18.79 2.49
CA ARG A 139 12.97 -18.81 1.13
C ARG A 139 13.88 -19.45 0.10
N LYS A 140 15.18 -19.12 0.11
CA LYS A 140 16.17 -19.64 -0.85
C LYS A 140 16.44 -21.13 -0.64
N THR A 141 16.43 -21.59 0.61
CA THR A 141 16.67 -22.99 0.96
C THR A 141 15.44 -23.88 0.77
N GLY A 142 14.28 -23.31 0.43
CA GLY A 142 13.03 -24.06 0.26
C GLY A 142 12.47 -24.61 1.57
N ALA A 143 12.91 -24.10 2.72
CA ALA A 143 12.43 -24.54 4.02
C ALA A 143 10.95 -24.20 4.23
N ASP A 144 10.24 -25.04 4.99
CA ASP A 144 8.83 -24.83 5.30
C ASP A 144 8.64 -23.59 6.18
N ILE A 145 8.01 -22.56 5.60
CA ILE A 145 7.69 -21.30 6.30
C ILE A 145 6.41 -21.49 7.11
N THR A 146 6.56 -21.86 8.37
CA THR A 146 5.47 -22.02 9.34
C THR A 146 4.77 -20.69 9.68
N HIS A 147 3.61 -20.76 10.33
CA HIS A 147 2.89 -19.58 10.78
C HIS A 147 3.67 -18.77 11.83
N GLU A 148 4.34 -19.44 12.77
CA GLU A 148 5.20 -18.82 13.77
C GLU A 148 6.32 -17.99 13.14
N ILE A 149 6.95 -18.52 12.08
CA ILE A 149 7.99 -17.80 11.34
C ILE A 149 7.43 -16.52 10.70
N ARG A 150 6.21 -16.59 10.15
CA ARG A 150 5.54 -15.42 9.57
C ARG A 150 5.21 -14.38 10.63
N PHE A 151 4.72 -14.80 11.80
CA PHE A 151 4.42 -13.90 12.91
C PHE A 151 5.69 -13.23 13.45
N GLY A 152 6.78 -13.99 13.59
CA GLY A 152 8.09 -13.46 13.95
C GLY A 152 8.62 -12.44 12.93
N TYR A 153 8.40 -12.67 11.63
CA TYR A 153 8.76 -11.71 10.60
C TYR A 153 7.88 -10.44 10.59
N GLU A 154 6.58 -10.56 10.91
CA GLU A 154 5.71 -9.39 11.11
C GLU A 154 6.15 -8.56 12.32
N ARG A 155 6.49 -9.21 13.44
CA ARG A 155 7.04 -8.55 14.63
C ARG A 155 8.32 -7.80 14.28
N TRP A 156 9.28 -8.49 13.66
CA TRP A 156 10.56 -7.89 13.26
C TRP A 156 10.35 -6.66 12.38
N LYS A 157 9.44 -6.67 11.40
CA LYS A 157 9.19 -5.49 10.54
C LYS A 157 8.71 -4.24 11.31
N ILE A 158 8.09 -4.42 12.47
CA ILE A 158 7.64 -3.33 13.33
C ILE A 158 8.80 -2.87 14.22
N GLU A 159 9.43 -3.81 14.93
CA GLU A 159 10.54 -3.53 15.85
C GLU A 159 11.75 -2.95 15.11
N ASP A 160 12.12 -3.52 13.97
CA ASP A 160 13.21 -3.02 13.11
C ASP A 160 12.95 -1.59 12.62
N LEU A 161 11.69 -1.20 12.40
CA LEU A 161 11.37 0.13 11.91
C LEU A 161 11.55 1.21 12.98
N VAL A 162 11.21 0.91 14.23
CA VAL A 162 11.19 1.88 15.34
C VAL A 162 12.26 1.64 16.41
N GLY A 163 13.03 0.55 16.30
CA GLY A 163 14.09 0.19 17.25
C GLY A 163 13.60 -0.17 18.65
N TRP A 164 12.31 -0.42 18.86
CA TRP A 164 11.72 -0.75 20.15
C TRP A 164 11.09 -2.15 20.12
N GLU A 165 11.00 -2.77 21.30
CA GLU A 165 10.23 -4.00 21.46
C GLU A 165 8.75 -3.73 21.16
N ILE A 166 8.10 -4.67 20.48
CA ILE A 166 6.70 -4.55 20.12
C ILE A 166 5.80 -4.53 21.37
N ASN A 167 4.80 -3.65 21.34
CA ASN A 167 3.70 -3.67 22.29
C ASN A 167 2.37 -3.51 21.53
N GLU A 168 1.25 -3.60 22.24
CA GLU A 168 -0.08 -3.53 21.63
C GLU A 168 -0.30 -2.23 20.82
N GLN A 169 0.10 -1.09 21.37
CA GLN A 169 -0.06 0.21 20.71
C GLN A 169 0.76 0.30 19.43
N LEU A 170 2.00 -0.19 19.46
CA LEU A 170 2.91 -0.18 18.33
C LEU A 170 2.43 -1.13 17.22
N TYR A 171 1.87 -2.29 17.60
CA TYR A 171 1.21 -3.19 16.66
C TYR A 171 0.00 -2.52 15.99
N ASP A 172 -0.88 -1.92 16.77
CA ASP A 172 -2.09 -1.27 16.25
C ASP A 172 -1.74 -0.14 15.27
N ASP A 173 -0.69 0.63 15.58
CA ASP A 173 -0.20 1.70 14.73
C ASP A 173 0.51 1.18 13.46
N LEU A 174 1.32 0.12 13.54
CA LEU A 174 2.31 -0.25 12.52
C LEU A 174 2.20 -1.67 11.93
N HIS A 175 1.20 -2.48 12.26
CA HIS A 175 1.03 -3.82 11.66
C HIS A 175 0.73 -3.79 10.15
N LYS A 176 0.19 -2.69 9.64
CA LYS A 176 -0.09 -2.51 8.20
C LYS A 176 1.15 -2.01 7.47
N GLN A 177 1.42 -2.58 6.29
CA GLN A 177 2.47 -2.11 5.39
C GLN A 177 2.33 -0.62 5.04
N GLN A 178 1.09 -0.15 4.84
CA GLN A 178 0.80 1.25 4.53
C GLN A 178 1.20 2.17 5.68
N SER A 179 0.90 1.82 6.94
CA SER A 179 1.30 2.61 8.11
C SER A 179 2.82 2.68 8.25
N ARG A 180 3.53 1.57 8.03
CA ARG A 180 5.00 1.55 8.03
C ARG A 180 5.59 2.41 6.92
N ALA A 181 5.03 2.35 5.71
CA ALA A 181 5.46 3.20 4.59
C ALA A 181 5.21 4.69 4.88
N ALA A 182 4.08 5.00 5.51
CA ALA A 182 3.74 6.36 5.92
C ALA A 182 4.71 6.90 6.98
N LEU A 183 5.07 6.09 7.98
CA LEU A 183 6.08 6.46 8.97
C LEU A 183 7.47 6.68 8.36
N ARG A 184 7.90 5.84 7.40
CA ARG A 184 9.16 6.06 6.68
C ARG A 184 9.17 7.38 5.90
N LEU A 185 8.07 7.68 5.19
CA LEU A 185 7.98 8.95 4.47
C LEU A 185 7.91 10.15 5.41
N PHE A 186 7.22 10.01 6.55
CA PHE A 186 7.22 11.03 7.59
C PHE A 186 8.62 11.30 8.14
N ALA A 187 9.39 10.25 8.45
CA ALA A 187 10.77 10.38 8.89
C ALA A 187 11.65 11.06 7.82
N ALA A 188 11.37 10.82 6.53
CA ALA A 188 12.06 11.48 5.42
C ALA A 188 11.77 12.99 5.32
N LEU A 189 10.66 13.50 5.88
CA LEU A 189 10.37 14.95 5.91
C LEU A 189 11.41 15.75 6.71
N SER A 190 12.09 15.11 7.67
CA SER A 190 13.12 15.72 8.52
C SER A 190 14.54 15.47 8.02
N VAL A 191 14.70 14.71 6.93
CA VAL A 191 16.00 14.41 6.32
C VAL A 191 16.42 15.57 5.42
N GLN A 192 17.71 15.93 5.44
CA GLN A 192 18.22 16.98 4.56
C GLN A 192 18.05 16.59 3.08
N PRO A 193 17.65 17.51 2.18
CA PRO A 193 17.39 17.21 0.77
C PRO A 193 18.53 16.46 0.07
N TYR A 194 19.78 16.78 0.38
CA TYR A 194 20.96 16.11 -0.19
C TYR A 194 20.96 14.59 0.06
N HIS A 195 20.57 14.12 1.24
CA HIS A 195 20.51 12.70 1.55
C HIS A 195 19.38 12.00 0.77
N LEU A 196 18.23 12.66 0.60
CA LEU A 196 17.13 12.14 -0.22
C LEU A 196 17.55 12.02 -1.68
N HIS A 197 18.23 13.05 -2.22
CA HIS A 197 18.78 13.03 -3.57
C HIS A 197 19.76 11.87 -3.74
N ASN A 198 20.64 11.64 -2.77
CA ASN A 198 21.60 10.54 -2.83
C ASN A 198 20.93 9.17 -2.85
N ILE A 199 19.87 8.95 -2.06
CA ILE A 199 19.11 7.69 -2.09
C ILE A 199 18.52 7.46 -3.49
N ASP A 200 17.80 8.43 -4.03
CA ASP A 200 17.18 8.30 -5.36
C ASP A 200 18.25 8.17 -6.47
N ARG A 201 19.39 8.88 -6.38
CA ARG A 201 20.54 8.72 -7.30
C ARG A 201 21.12 7.31 -7.23
N THR A 202 21.28 6.75 -6.03
CA THR A 202 21.76 5.37 -5.88
C THR A 202 20.77 4.38 -6.48
N GLU A 203 19.46 4.55 -6.28
CA GLU A 203 18.44 3.71 -6.92
C GLU A 203 18.49 3.80 -8.46
N ILE A 204 18.75 5.00 -9.00
CA ILE A 204 18.94 5.22 -10.44
C ILE A 204 20.19 4.50 -10.94
N ASN A 205 21.34 4.74 -10.30
CA ASN A 205 22.65 4.25 -10.74
C ASN A 205 22.80 2.74 -10.59
N THR A 206 22.17 2.14 -9.57
CA THR A 206 22.17 0.68 -9.34
C THR A 206 21.07 -0.05 -10.12
N CYS A 207 20.39 0.64 -11.04
CA CYS A 207 19.34 0.07 -11.89
C CYS A 207 18.23 -0.64 -11.09
N VAL A 208 17.85 -0.10 -9.93
CA VAL A 208 16.70 -0.63 -9.16
C VAL A 208 15.47 -0.64 -10.04
N TRP A 209 14.70 -1.73 -9.95
CA TRP A 209 13.46 -1.95 -10.68
C TRP A 209 12.52 -0.74 -10.56
N LEU A 210 12.03 -0.17 -11.67
CA LEU A 210 11.30 1.13 -11.66
C LEU A 210 10.11 1.16 -10.67
N PRO A 211 9.21 0.15 -10.65
CA PRO A 211 8.13 0.07 -9.66
C PRO A 211 8.58 -0.05 -8.20
N LYS A 212 9.82 -0.49 -7.93
CA LYS A 212 10.36 -0.64 -6.57
C LYS A 212 11.06 0.62 -6.06
N ARG A 213 11.30 1.61 -6.92
CA ARG A 213 11.93 2.87 -6.53
C ARG A 213 11.04 3.67 -5.60
N GLN A 214 11.66 4.38 -4.68
CA GLN A 214 10.93 5.05 -3.61
C GLN A 214 10.49 6.46 -3.99
N HIS A 215 11.24 7.12 -4.88
CA HIS A 215 10.99 8.49 -5.36
C HIS A 215 10.89 9.48 -4.18
N LEU A 216 11.79 9.34 -3.21
CA LEU A 216 11.67 10.03 -1.92
C LEU A 216 11.74 11.54 -2.09
N THR A 217 12.64 12.04 -2.93
CA THR A 217 12.83 13.47 -3.20
C THR A 217 11.51 14.11 -3.61
N ARG A 218 10.89 13.61 -4.68
CA ARG A 218 9.64 14.16 -5.22
C ARG A 218 8.48 14.01 -4.24
N ARG A 219 8.38 12.87 -3.55
CA ARG A 219 7.30 12.65 -2.57
C ARG A 219 7.40 13.58 -1.38
N VAL A 220 8.62 13.81 -0.87
CA VAL A 220 8.87 14.75 0.24
C VAL A 220 8.60 16.18 -0.23
N GLU A 221 9.09 16.58 -1.40
CA GLU A 221 8.81 17.90 -1.98
C GLU A 221 7.31 18.18 -2.09
N ILE A 222 6.54 17.26 -2.69
CA ILE A 222 5.08 17.40 -2.84
C ILE A 222 4.43 17.62 -1.47
N VAL A 223 4.76 16.78 -0.48
CA VAL A 223 4.16 16.89 0.85
C VAL A 223 4.57 18.18 1.55
N GLN A 224 5.84 18.56 1.53
CA GLN A 224 6.33 19.78 2.17
C GLN A 224 5.74 21.03 1.53
N THR A 225 5.64 21.07 0.20
CA THR A 225 5.01 22.18 -0.52
C THR A 225 3.53 22.29 -0.16
N LEU A 226 2.79 21.19 -0.16
CA LEU A 226 1.37 21.18 0.20
C LEU A 226 1.15 21.57 1.67
N LEU A 227 1.98 21.05 2.58
CA LEU A 227 1.94 21.41 3.99
C LEU A 227 2.18 22.90 4.19
N LYS A 228 3.25 23.47 3.61
CA LYS A 228 3.58 24.89 3.75
C LYS A 228 2.53 25.81 3.12
N ARG A 229 1.87 25.37 2.04
CA ARG A 229 0.78 26.13 1.40
C ARG A 229 -0.43 26.23 2.32
N VAL A 230 -0.90 25.11 2.86
CA VAL A 230 -2.10 25.08 3.71
C VAL A 230 -1.81 25.59 5.12
N PHE A 231 -0.68 25.18 5.68
CA PHE A 231 -0.21 25.50 7.03
C PHE A 231 1.17 26.17 6.94
N PRO A 232 1.26 27.52 6.93
CA PRO A 232 2.54 28.23 6.75
C PRO A 232 3.60 27.89 7.81
N GLN A 233 3.18 27.53 9.02
CA GLN A 233 4.06 27.05 10.10
C GLN A 233 4.46 25.57 9.94
N GLY A 234 4.02 24.91 8.86
CA GLY A 234 4.28 23.51 8.59
C GLY A 234 3.60 22.59 9.60
N LEU A 235 4.35 21.62 10.12
CA LEU A 235 3.83 20.60 11.04
C LEU A 235 3.48 21.17 12.42
N ASP A 236 4.09 22.27 12.83
CA ASP A 236 3.86 22.91 14.13
C ASP A 236 2.66 23.86 14.14
N ALA A 237 1.93 23.95 13.01
CA ALA A 237 0.74 24.76 12.92
C ALA A 237 -0.36 24.28 13.88
N CYS A 238 -0.85 25.20 14.70
CA CYS A 238 -1.96 24.98 15.63
C CYS A 238 -3.24 25.72 15.21
N GLU A 239 -3.26 26.32 14.02
CA GLU A 239 -4.41 27.05 13.50
C GLU A 239 -5.55 26.09 13.12
N GLU A 240 -6.79 26.52 13.39
CA GLU A 240 -8.00 25.86 12.93
C GLU A 240 -8.48 26.54 11.64
N LEU A 241 -8.63 25.76 10.56
CA LEU A 241 -9.02 26.27 9.23
C LEU A 241 -10.40 25.77 8.83
N THR A 242 -11.16 26.62 8.16
CA THR A 242 -12.40 26.27 7.47
C THR A 242 -12.13 25.48 6.17
N ALA A 243 -13.18 24.90 5.58
CA ALA A 243 -13.04 24.18 4.31
C ALA A 243 -12.67 25.14 3.16
N GLU A 244 -13.20 26.35 3.21
CA GLU A 244 -12.98 27.44 2.26
C GLU A 244 -11.51 27.90 2.30
N GLU A 245 -10.97 28.17 3.49
CA GLU A 245 -9.55 28.54 3.65
C GLU A 245 -8.62 27.42 3.18
N ILE A 246 -8.96 26.16 3.48
CA ILE A 246 -8.18 25.02 2.96
C ILE A 246 -8.22 24.99 1.43
N SER A 247 -9.38 25.22 0.82
CA SER A 247 -9.52 25.23 -0.64
C SER A 247 -8.71 26.35 -1.29
N GLU A 248 -8.77 27.56 -0.71
CA GLU A 248 -8.01 28.72 -1.18
C GLU A 248 -6.49 28.48 -1.07
N ARG A 249 -6.03 28.00 0.10
CA ARG A 249 -4.61 27.79 0.35
C ARG A 249 -4.03 26.59 -0.41
N LEU A 250 -4.82 25.54 -0.65
CA LEU A 250 -4.35 24.37 -1.42
C LEU A 250 -4.11 24.73 -2.89
N GLY A 251 -4.88 25.68 -3.43
CA GLY A 251 -4.76 26.20 -4.79
C GLY A 251 -5.34 25.27 -5.84
N ASP A 252 -4.65 25.18 -6.99
CA ASP A 252 -5.06 24.34 -8.12
C ASP A 252 -5.09 22.85 -7.74
N LEU A 253 -6.31 22.33 -7.54
CA LEU A 253 -6.54 20.97 -7.11
C LEU A 253 -6.13 19.94 -8.17
N ASP A 254 -6.29 20.26 -9.45
CA ASP A 254 -5.98 19.33 -10.54
C ASP A 254 -4.48 19.07 -10.63
N ALA A 255 -3.67 20.11 -10.43
CA ALA A 255 -2.22 19.98 -10.31
C ALA A 255 -1.82 19.10 -9.12
N VAL A 256 -2.45 19.31 -7.96
CA VAL A 256 -2.19 18.50 -6.74
C VAL A 256 -2.57 17.03 -6.96
N LEU A 257 -3.72 16.78 -7.59
CA LEU A 257 -4.19 15.43 -7.90
C LEU A 257 -3.31 14.73 -8.93
N ALA A 258 -2.78 15.46 -9.92
CA ALA A 258 -1.84 14.92 -10.90
C ALA A 258 -0.54 14.45 -10.22
N ASP A 259 0.02 15.25 -9.31
CA ASP A 259 1.20 14.87 -8.53
C ASP A 259 0.93 13.69 -7.59
N MET A 260 -0.23 13.69 -6.92
CA MET A 260 -0.66 12.59 -6.05
C MET A 260 -0.82 11.27 -6.81
N ARG A 261 -1.47 11.31 -7.98
CA ARG A 261 -1.63 10.18 -8.90
C ARG A 261 -0.28 9.64 -9.36
N LEU A 262 0.62 10.56 -9.68
CA LEU A 262 1.92 10.19 -10.21
C LEU A 262 2.81 9.56 -9.13
N TYR A 263 2.87 10.08 -7.91
CA TYR A 263 3.90 9.68 -6.93
C TYR A 263 3.41 8.85 -5.73
N PHE A 264 2.11 8.75 -5.47
CA PHE A 264 1.58 8.07 -4.27
C PHE A 264 0.66 6.89 -4.55
N ASP A 265 -0.39 7.10 -5.35
CA ASP A 265 -1.26 6.03 -5.84
C ASP A 265 -1.98 6.50 -7.10
N ASP A 266 -2.09 5.63 -8.08
CA ASP A 266 -2.65 5.86 -9.41
C ASP A 266 -4.19 5.88 -9.46
N ARG A 267 -4.86 5.91 -8.30
CA ARG A 267 -6.32 5.87 -8.24
C ARG A 267 -6.92 7.12 -8.86
N ARG A 268 -8.03 6.98 -9.56
CA ARG A 268 -8.73 8.13 -10.15
C ARG A 268 -9.87 8.66 -9.30
N ASP A 269 -10.26 7.91 -8.27
CA ASP A 269 -11.38 8.19 -7.34
C ASP A 269 -11.09 9.26 -6.26
N TYR A 270 -10.25 10.23 -6.60
CA TYR A 270 -10.02 11.35 -5.71
C TYR A 270 -11.26 12.24 -5.66
N SER A 271 -11.59 12.71 -4.45
CA SER A 271 -12.65 13.69 -4.25
C SER A 271 -12.27 15.02 -4.91
N GLU A 272 -13.25 15.67 -5.53
CA GLU A 272 -13.12 17.03 -6.09
C GLU A 272 -13.06 18.12 -5.02
N LYS A 273 -13.27 17.76 -3.74
CA LYS A 273 -13.17 18.68 -2.59
C LYS A 273 -11.76 18.69 -1.99
N ALA A 274 -11.25 19.88 -1.68
CA ALA A 274 -9.91 20.09 -1.12
C ALA A 274 -9.65 19.37 0.22
N VAL A 275 -10.62 19.40 1.15
CA VAL A 275 -10.44 18.79 2.49
C VAL A 275 -10.19 17.27 2.43
N PRO A 276 -10.98 16.45 1.71
CA PRO A 276 -10.66 15.04 1.50
C PRO A 276 -9.30 14.79 0.82
N VAL A 277 -8.92 15.63 -0.14
CA VAL A 277 -7.60 15.54 -0.82
C VAL A 277 -6.49 15.79 0.18
N LEU A 278 -6.58 16.86 0.98
CA LEU A 278 -5.63 17.17 2.05
C LEU A 278 -5.54 16.03 3.08
N ARG A 279 -6.67 15.48 3.53
CA ARG A 279 -6.69 14.29 4.42
C ARG A 279 -5.92 13.13 3.83
N ARG A 280 -6.09 12.88 2.53
CA ARG A 280 -5.42 11.78 1.84
C ARG A 280 -3.92 12.04 1.70
N VAL A 281 -3.49 13.26 1.35
CA VAL A 281 -2.08 13.66 1.33
C VAL A 281 -1.45 13.43 2.71
N LEU A 282 -2.06 13.96 3.77
CA LEU A 282 -1.59 13.79 5.14
C LEU A 282 -1.50 12.32 5.56
N SER A 283 -2.46 11.49 5.15
CA SER A 283 -2.44 10.05 5.42
C SER A 283 -1.23 9.33 4.80
N LYS A 284 -0.67 9.84 3.69
CA LYS A 284 0.54 9.26 3.05
C LYS A 284 1.79 9.44 3.89
N VAL A 285 1.80 10.41 4.79
CA VAL A 285 2.82 10.61 5.82
C VAL A 285 2.31 10.28 7.23
N GLY A 286 1.17 9.59 7.32
CA GLY A 286 0.62 9.09 8.57
C GLY A 286 0.13 10.19 9.50
N LEU A 287 -0.12 11.39 8.99
CA LEU A 287 -0.71 12.49 9.74
C LEU A 287 -2.24 12.45 9.67
N LYS A 288 -2.88 13.03 10.68
CA LYS A 288 -4.34 13.10 10.79
C LYS A 288 -4.80 14.54 10.79
N LEU A 289 -5.81 14.82 9.97
CA LEU A 289 -6.57 16.07 10.01
C LEU A 289 -7.83 15.81 10.82
N ILE A 290 -7.91 16.40 12.01
CA ILE A 290 -9.10 16.35 12.87
C ILE A 290 -10.08 17.42 12.39
N SER A 291 -11.34 17.26 12.77
CA SER A 291 -12.37 18.25 12.51
C SER A 291 -13.33 18.38 13.69
N LYS A 292 -13.82 19.58 13.94
CA LYS A 292 -14.87 19.87 14.93
C LYS A 292 -15.90 20.80 14.31
N GLN A 293 -17.16 20.58 14.67
CA GLN A 293 -18.24 21.49 14.32
C GLN A 293 -18.26 22.62 15.35
N ILE A 294 -18.21 23.85 14.87
CA ILE A 294 -18.36 25.05 15.69
C ILE A 294 -19.56 25.86 15.22
N GLN A 295 -20.09 26.68 16.12
CA GLN A 295 -21.19 27.60 15.83
C GLN A 295 -20.69 29.03 16.06
N CYS A 296 -20.68 29.84 15.01
CA CYS A 296 -20.38 31.28 15.09
C CYS A 296 -21.52 32.04 14.43
N ASP A 297 -22.00 33.11 15.07
CA ASP A 297 -23.08 33.96 14.55
C ASP A 297 -24.33 33.19 14.06
N GLY A 298 -24.71 32.16 14.80
CA GLY A 298 -25.88 31.32 14.49
C GLY A 298 -25.69 30.33 13.33
N LYS A 299 -24.54 30.33 12.65
CA LYS A 299 -24.20 29.38 11.59
C LYS A 299 -23.26 28.31 12.10
N ARG A 300 -23.50 27.05 11.70
CA ARG A 300 -22.63 25.92 12.02
C ARG A 300 -21.71 25.63 10.85
N PHE A 301 -20.41 25.52 11.12
CA PHE A 301 -19.42 25.11 10.12
C PHE A 301 -18.36 24.20 10.75
N MET A 302 -17.63 23.50 9.90
CA MET A 302 -16.55 22.60 10.32
C MET A 302 -15.22 23.34 10.24
N VAL A 303 -14.42 23.20 11.29
CA VAL A 303 -13.02 23.60 11.30
C VAL A 303 -12.11 22.38 11.38
N TYR A 304 -10.90 22.51 10.85
CA TYR A 304 -9.95 21.44 10.62
C TYR A 304 -8.55 21.85 11.05
N TRP A 305 -7.80 20.93 11.68
CA TRP A 305 -6.42 21.17 12.12
C TRP A 305 -5.63 19.85 12.18
N ILE A 306 -4.31 19.94 12.28
CA ILE A 306 -3.42 18.78 12.44
C ILE A 306 -3.54 18.23 13.86
N ASP A 307 -3.71 16.92 13.98
CA ASP A 307 -3.69 16.22 15.27
C ASP A 307 -2.29 16.30 15.93
N GLN A 308 -2.12 17.22 16.87
CA GLN A 308 -0.84 17.48 17.54
C GLN A 308 -0.42 16.33 18.47
N GLU A 309 -1.36 15.62 19.10
CA GLU A 309 -1.05 14.45 19.93
C GLU A 309 -0.53 13.30 19.07
N HIS A 310 -1.21 13.02 17.96
CA HIS A 310 -0.76 12.01 17.01
C HIS A 310 0.55 12.40 16.33
N LEU A 311 0.76 13.68 16.00
CA LEU A 311 2.02 14.18 15.46
C LEU A 311 3.17 13.97 16.46
N ALA A 312 2.98 14.29 17.74
CA ALA A 312 3.99 14.07 18.78
C ALA A 312 4.36 12.58 18.89
N LYS A 313 3.36 11.68 18.81
CA LYS A 313 3.59 10.23 18.73
C LYS A 313 4.41 9.84 17.49
N TRP A 314 4.04 10.34 16.31
CA TRP A 314 4.75 10.05 15.06
C TRP A 314 6.19 10.56 15.06
N ARG A 315 6.44 11.73 15.65
CA ARG A 315 7.79 12.29 15.86
C ARG A 315 8.66 11.35 16.70
N ARG A 316 8.11 10.80 17.80
CA ARG A 316 8.83 9.84 18.64
C ARG A 316 9.23 8.58 17.86
N TYR A 317 8.32 8.01 17.07
CA TYR A 317 8.63 6.86 16.22
C TYR A 317 9.71 7.20 15.17
N ALA A 318 9.59 8.36 14.51
CA ALA A 318 10.48 8.78 13.43
C ALA A 318 11.93 9.02 13.88
N GLN A 319 12.16 9.41 15.13
CA GLN A 319 13.51 9.61 15.69
C GLN A 319 14.39 8.37 15.60
N GLN A 320 13.79 7.18 15.55
CA GLN A 320 14.50 5.90 15.50
C GLN A 320 14.65 5.37 14.07
N VAL A 321 13.73 5.73 13.16
CA VAL A 321 13.72 5.26 11.76
C VAL A 321 15.00 5.65 11.02
N ASN A 322 15.53 6.85 11.30
CA ASN A 322 16.71 7.40 10.62
C ASN A 322 18.03 7.14 11.37
N ARG A 323 18.02 6.40 12.49
CA ARG A 323 19.27 6.06 13.19
C ARG A 323 20.03 5.02 12.39
N PRO A 324 21.36 5.17 12.22
CA PRO A 324 22.18 4.10 11.68
C PRO A 324 22.00 2.88 12.59
N LYS A 325 21.53 1.78 12.01
CA LYS A 325 21.45 0.51 12.73
C LYS A 325 22.86 -0.04 12.76
N ASN A 326 23.43 -0.22 13.96
CA ASN A 326 24.71 -0.89 14.11
C ASN A 326 24.55 -2.32 13.58
N THR A 327 25.06 -2.57 12.37
CA THR A 327 25.14 -3.90 11.74
C THR A 327 26.30 -4.70 12.30
N GLU A 328 26.45 -4.74 13.63
CA GLU A 328 27.57 -5.46 14.28
C GLU A 328 27.23 -6.91 14.68
N ASN A 329 25.97 -7.37 14.52
CA ASN A 329 25.55 -8.72 14.93
C ASN A 329 24.79 -9.52 13.85
N ASP A 330 25.00 -9.23 12.56
CA ASP A 330 24.59 -10.17 11.53
C ASP A 330 25.75 -11.15 11.30
N ASP A 331 25.67 -12.32 11.96
CA ASP A 331 26.60 -13.44 11.77
C ASP A 331 26.82 -13.68 10.27
N ILE A 332 28.03 -13.35 9.81
CA ILE A 332 28.53 -13.61 8.47
C ILE A 332 28.58 -15.14 8.31
N ILE A 333 27.57 -15.72 7.68
CA ILE A 333 27.67 -17.05 7.11
C ILE A 333 28.10 -16.87 5.66
N SER A 334 29.40 -17.03 5.42
CA SER A 334 29.99 -17.21 4.10
C SER A 334 29.45 -18.49 3.45
N VAL A 335 28.48 -18.35 2.56
CA VAL A 335 28.03 -19.46 1.72
C VAL A 335 28.74 -19.37 0.36
N ASN A 336 29.60 -20.35 0.13
CA ASN A 336 30.29 -20.59 -1.14
C ASN A 336 29.23 -20.76 -2.26
N LEU A 337 29.20 -19.83 -3.22
CA LEU A 337 28.34 -19.93 -4.39
C LEU A 337 28.94 -20.96 -5.37
N GLY A 338 28.51 -22.21 -5.23
CA GLY A 338 28.64 -23.20 -6.28
C GLY A 338 27.80 -22.77 -7.49
N VAL A 339 28.44 -22.73 -8.65
CA VAL A 339 27.86 -22.47 -9.98
C VAL A 339 26.63 -23.35 -10.21
N TYR A 340 25.52 -22.76 -10.66
CA TYR A 340 24.42 -23.52 -11.25
C TYR A 340 23.88 -22.83 -12.50
N GLU A 341 23.81 -23.64 -13.55
CA GLU A 341 23.40 -23.36 -14.92
C GLU A 341 21.88 -23.12 -15.05
N ASP A 342 21.53 -22.53 -16.20
CA ASP A 342 20.20 -22.21 -16.72
C ASP A 342 19.13 -23.29 -16.45
N ASP A 343 17.93 -22.83 -16.05
CA ASP A 343 16.66 -23.29 -16.63
C ASP A 343 15.49 -22.42 -16.14
N ALA A 344 14.85 -21.72 -17.09
CA ALA A 344 13.68 -20.88 -16.87
C ALA A 344 12.37 -21.63 -17.20
N PRO A 345 11.26 -21.44 -16.46
CA PRO A 345 9.95 -21.90 -16.91
C PRO A 345 9.08 -20.78 -17.49
N ASN A 346 8.57 -21.06 -18.68
CA ASN A 346 7.53 -20.36 -19.44
C ASN A 346 6.17 -20.38 -18.71
N LEU A 347 5.42 -19.28 -18.75
CA LEU A 347 3.97 -19.25 -18.47
C LEU A 347 3.26 -18.33 -19.45
N ALA A 348 2.28 -18.90 -20.16
CA ALA A 348 1.52 -18.25 -21.22
C ALA A 348 0.01 -18.54 -21.13
N VAL A 349 -0.76 -17.57 -21.64
CA VAL A 349 -2.14 -17.64 -22.23
C VAL A 349 -3.31 -17.61 -21.23
N MET A 350 -4.08 -16.51 -21.08
CA MET A 350 -5.01 -15.76 -21.96
C MET A 350 -6.49 -16.25 -21.96
N ALA A 351 -7.35 -15.37 -21.44
CA ALA A 351 -8.41 -14.62 -22.13
C ALA A 351 -9.81 -15.23 -22.46
N MET A 352 -10.81 -14.35 -22.21
CA MET A 352 -11.91 -13.92 -23.10
C MET A 352 -13.38 -14.37 -22.86
N ASN A 353 -14.19 -13.31 -22.64
CA ASN A 353 -15.48 -12.95 -23.28
C ASN A 353 -16.83 -13.11 -22.53
N LEU A 354 -17.40 -11.92 -22.20
CA LEU A 354 -18.83 -11.47 -22.31
C LEU A 354 -19.87 -12.01 -21.29
N PRO A 355 -21.06 -11.39 -21.13
CA PRO A 355 -21.40 -10.01 -20.70
C PRO A 355 -22.44 -10.07 -19.51
N PRO A 356 -23.36 -9.12 -19.23
CA PRO A 356 -23.33 -8.40 -17.96
C PRO A 356 -24.54 -8.58 -16.99
N ASP A 357 -24.23 -8.22 -15.74
CA ASP A 357 -25.07 -7.64 -14.69
C ASP A 357 -25.85 -8.48 -13.69
N THR A 358 -25.86 -7.93 -12.47
CA THR A 358 -26.44 -8.33 -11.17
C THR A 358 -25.49 -9.10 -10.22
N GLY A 359 -25.17 -8.46 -9.08
CA GLY A 359 -24.35 -9.03 -8.01
C GLY A 359 -25.20 -9.89 -7.07
N TRP A 360 -24.76 -11.13 -6.83
CA TRP A 360 -25.53 -12.14 -6.13
C TRP A 360 -24.64 -13.12 -5.35
N MET A 361 -25.25 -13.93 -4.46
CA MET A 361 -24.62 -15.01 -3.72
C MET A 361 -24.37 -16.27 -4.58
N ALA A 362 -23.57 -17.22 -4.11
CA ALA A 362 -23.31 -18.46 -4.83
C ALA A 362 -23.27 -19.62 -3.83
N GLU A 363 -24.31 -20.45 -3.79
CA GLU A 363 -24.31 -21.73 -3.13
C GLU A 363 -23.85 -22.78 -4.12
N ILE A 364 -22.82 -23.52 -3.75
CA ILE A 364 -22.20 -24.46 -4.66
C ILE A 364 -22.63 -25.89 -4.36
N GLU A 365 -23.34 -26.47 -5.33
CA GLU A 365 -23.69 -27.88 -5.41
C GLU A 365 -22.93 -28.56 -6.55
N PHE A 366 -22.70 -29.87 -6.41
CA PHE A 366 -22.11 -30.72 -7.45
C PHE A 366 -23.14 -31.09 -8.51
#